data_AF-A0A433D2B7-F1
#
_entry.id   AF-A0A433D2B7-F1
#
_cell.length_a   1.000
_cell.length_b   1.000
_cell.length_c   1.000
_cell.angle_alpha   90.00
_cell.angle_beta   90.00
_cell.angle_gamma   90.00
#
_symmetry.space_group_name_H-M   'P 1'
#
loop_
_entity.id
_entity.type
_entity.pdbx_description
1 polymer ?
#
loop_
_entity_poly.entity_id
_entity_poly.type
_entity_poly.pdbx_seq_one_letter_code
_entity_poly.pdbx_strand_id
1 'polypeptide(L)'
;MADVYKKFGLEPGTQDFIGHSLALHLDDEYINKPARDSYDRILLYVGSMARYGKSPYIYPLYGLGELPQGFARLSAIYGGTYMLDKPADELVYENGVVVGVRSGNEVHMFIIYAVLDIISLIRPSSPDFLPNLPQTLQVARTKQVICDPSYARSKARTVGQVVRAICFLKHPIPSTGDIDSVQIVIPQNQVGRAHDIYVACVSSAHNVCAKDLYLAIVSTVVETETPEKEIEAGLALLGPIHDKFISVSPIEEPLGDGTEDQVFISRSYDATSHFETVCDDVKHIYRRVTGKDLVLKQRATQEEEQRDMAH
;
A
#
# COMPACT_ATOMS: atom_id res chain seq x y z
N MET A 1 24.58 -4.21 -10.42
CA MET A 1 24.72 -2.76 -10.71
C MET A 1 26.16 -2.26 -10.53
N ALA A 2 26.96 -2.86 -9.63
CA ALA A 2 28.35 -2.49 -9.34
C ALA A 2 29.23 -2.23 -10.57
N ASP A 3 29.23 -3.13 -11.55
CA ASP A 3 30.03 -2.99 -12.77
C ASP A 3 29.65 -1.75 -13.59
N VAL A 4 28.37 -1.36 -13.58
CA VAL A 4 27.88 -0.15 -14.25
C VAL A 4 28.43 1.08 -13.53
N TYR A 5 28.30 1.15 -12.21
CA TYR A 5 28.87 2.24 -11.42
C TYR A 5 30.38 2.37 -11.61
N LYS A 6 31.11 1.26 -11.56
CA LYS A 6 32.55 1.22 -11.81
C LYS A 6 32.91 1.68 -13.22
N LYS A 7 32.17 1.24 -14.24
CA LYS A 7 32.38 1.63 -15.64
C LYS A 7 32.26 3.14 -15.85
N PHE A 8 31.33 3.79 -15.16
CA PHE A 8 31.12 5.24 -15.24
C PHE A 8 31.88 6.04 -14.18
N GLY A 9 32.65 5.38 -13.30
CA GLY A 9 33.44 6.05 -12.27
C GLY A 9 32.61 6.82 -11.25
N LEU A 10 31.41 6.35 -10.91
CA LEU A 10 30.52 7.07 -10.00
C LEU A 10 31.00 6.94 -8.56
N GLU A 11 31.07 8.07 -7.84
CA GLU A 11 31.47 8.11 -6.43
C GLU A 11 30.37 7.55 -5.51
N PRO A 12 30.69 7.07 -4.29
CA PRO A 12 29.73 6.44 -3.39
C PRO A 12 28.45 7.27 -3.16
N GLY A 13 28.58 8.58 -2.88
CA GLY A 13 27.40 9.44 -2.69
C GLY A 13 26.51 9.59 -3.93
N THR A 14 27.09 9.44 -5.14
CA THR A 14 26.32 9.41 -6.39
C THR A 14 25.62 8.06 -6.58
N GLN A 15 26.26 6.97 -6.17
CA GLN A 15 25.66 5.63 -6.18
C GLN A 15 24.45 5.59 -5.22
N ASP A 16 24.61 6.09 -3.99
CA ASP A 16 23.53 6.21 -3.00
C ASP A 16 22.34 6.96 -3.59
N PHE A 17 22.58 8.15 -4.16
CA PHE A 17 21.52 8.96 -4.76
C PHE A 17 20.81 8.22 -5.91
N ILE A 18 21.57 7.57 -6.81
CA ILE A 18 20.98 6.84 -7.93
C ILE A 18 20.19 5.61 -7.44
N GLY A 19 20.72 4.86 -6.49
CA GLY A 19 20.07 3.65 -5.94
C GLY A 19 18.80 3.96 -5.19
N HIS A 20 18.88 4.88 -4.24
CA HIS A 20 17.84 5.12 -3.25
C HIS A 20 16.88 6.23 -3.65
N SER A 21 17.33 7.26 -4.37
CA SER A 21 16.48 8.42 -4.72
C SER A 21 15.95 8.39 -6.15
N LEU A 22 16.58 7.65 -7.08
CA LEU A 22 16.08 7.47 -8.45
C LEU A 22 15.50 6.08 -8.69
N ALA A 23 16.27 5.02 -8.37
CA ALA A 23 15.82 3.64 -8.55
C ALA A 23 14.92 3.14 -7.41
N LEU A 24 14.88 3.88 -6.29
CA LEU A 24 14.05 3.61 -5.12
C LEU A 24 14.25 2.17 -4.59
N HIS A 25 15.52 1.73 -4.51
CA HIS A 25 15.88 0.51 -3.79
C HIS A 25 15.78 0.74 -2.29
N LEU A 26 15.39 -0.30 -1.57
CA LEU A 26 15.23 -0.28 -0.11
C LEU A 26 16.54 -0.45 0.64
N ASP A 27 17.48 -1.14 0.00
CA ASP A 27 18.78 -1.51 0.53
C ASP A 27 19.82 -1.62 -0.59
N ASP A 28 21.08 -1.86 -0.23
CA ASP A 28 22.20 -2.00 -1.16
C ASP A 28 22.30 -3.38 -1.84
N GLU A 29 21.36 -4.32 -1.64
CA GLU A 29 21.44 -5.64 -2.27
C GLU A 29 21.43 -5.55 -3.81
N TYR A 30 20.76 -4.53 -4.36
CA TYR A 30 20.68 -4.28 -5.81
C TYR A 30 22.06 -4.06 -6.45
N ILE A 31 23.05 -3.61 -5.68
CA ILE A 31 24.41 -3.37 -6.15
C ILE A 31 24.99 -4.65 -6.76
N ASN A 32 24.73 -5.78 -6.13
CA ASN A 32 25.24 -7.10 -6.52
C ASN A 32 24.28 -7.88 -7.45
N LYS A 33 23.10 -7.33 -7.76
CA LYS A 33 22.11 -7.93 -8.68
C LYS A 33 22.35 -7.48 -10.14
N PRO A 34 21.81 -8.21 -11.15
CA PRO A 34 21.86 -7.77 -12.53
C PRO A 34 21.32 -6.35 -12.71
N ALA A 35 22.03 -5.51 -13.47
CA ALA A 35 21.70 -4.08 -13.60
C ALA A 35 20.36 -3.78 -14.30
N ARG A 36 19.72 -4.78 -14.89
CA ARG A 36 18.49 -4.61 -15.69
C ARG A 36 17.34 -4.01 -14.87
N ASP A 37 17.11 -4.54 -13.68
CA ASP A 37 16.04 -4.06 -12.80
C ASP A 37 16.28 -2.60 -12.37
N SER A 38 17.49 -2.29 -11.88
CA SER A 38 17.85 -0.91 -11.51
C SER A 38 17.77 0.05 -12.69
N TYR A 39 18.17 -0.39 -13.89
CA TYR A 39 18.04 0.40 -15.12
C TYR A 39 16.58 0.70 -15.47
N ASP A 40 15.70 -0.31 -15.42
CA ASP A 40 14.27 -0.15 -15.73
C ASP A 40 13.59 0.78 -14.70
N ARG A 41 13.96 0.69 -13.41
CA ARG A 41 13.51 1.60 -12.35
C ARG A 41 13.96 3.05 -12.58
N ILE A 42 15.22 3.26 -12.96
CA ILE A 42 15.75 4.61 -13.29
C ILE A 42 14.99 5.19 -14.50
N LEU A 43 14.76 4.39 -15.55
CA LEU A 43 13.98 4.83 -16.70
C LEU A 43 12.54 5.17 -16.34
N LEU A 44 11.91 4.39 -15.45
CA LEU A 44 10.57 4.69 -14.95
C LEU A 44 10.54 6.04 -14.23
N TYR A 45 11.52 6.32 -13.36
CA TYR A 45 11.64 7.61 -12.67
C TYR A 45 11.76 8.77 -13.68
N VAL A 46 12.70 8.65 -14.63
CA VAL A 46 12.95 9.69 -15.65
C VAL A 46 11.73 9.88 -16.56
N GLY A 47 11.07 8.80 -16.96
CA GLY A 47 9.84 8.86 -17.75
C GLY A 47 8.69 9.55 -17.01
N SER A 48 8.52 9.26 -15.71
CA SER A 48 7.52 9.91 -14.86
C SER A 48 7.81 11.40 -14.65
N MET A 49 9.08 11.76 -14.41
CA MET A 49 9.53 13.15 -14.37
C MET A 49 9.22 13.89 -15.69
N ALA A 50 9.53 13.28 -16.83
CA ALA A 50 9.28 13.88 -18.14
C ALA A 50 7.78 14.10 -18.42
N ARG A 51 6.91 13.28 -17.82
CA ARG A 51 5.45 13.38 -17.98
C ARG A 51 4.82 14.52 -17.17
N TYR A 52 5.28 14.76 -15.95
CA TYR A 52 4.63 15.68 -15.00
C TYR A 52 5.47 16.90 -14.59
N GLY A 53 6.76 16.92 -14.93
CA GLY A 53 7.66 18.07 -14.87
C GLY A 53 8.25 18.41 -13.50
N LYS A 54 7.46 18.36 -12.42
CA LYS A 54 7.92 18.78 -11.07
C LYS A 54 8.54 17.64 -10.26
N SER A 55 7.90 16.47 -10.27
CA SER A 55 8.30 15.27 -9.55
C SER A 55 7.81 14.04 -10.32
N PRO A 56 8.32 12.82 -10.07
CA PRO A 56 7.78 11.61 -10.68
C PRO A 56 6.51 11.13 -9.97
N TYR A 57 6.08 11.83 -8.91
CA TYR A 57 4.99 11.42 -8.03
C TYR A 57 3.70 12.18 -8.33
N ILE A 58 2.60 11.49 -8.10
CA ILE A 58 1.25 12.06 -8.06
C ILE A 58 0.60 11.60 -6.76
N TYR A 59 -0.29 12.43 -6.23
CA TYR A 59 -1.05 12.12 -5.02
C TYR A 59 -2.53 12.48 -5.24
N PRO A 60 -3.48 11.60 -4.90
CA PRO A 60 -4.90 11.88 -5.09
C PRO A 60 -5.37 13.01 -4.18
N LEU A 61 -6.20 13.90 -4.72
CA LEU A 61 -6.98 14.81 -3.89
C LEU A 61 -7.84 14.00 -2.92
N TYR A 62 -8.01 14.47 -1.69
CA TYR A 62 -8.68 13.79 -0.57
C TYR A 62 -7.95 12.55 -0.03
N GLY A 63 -6.74 12.26 -0.51
CA GLY A 63 -5.87 11.25 0.08
C GLY A 63 -6.04 9.85 -0.48
N LEU A 64 -5.19 8.95 0.01
CA LEU A 64 -5.07 7.58 -0.52
C LEU A 64 -6.34 6.74 -0.34
N GLY A 65 -7.26 7.13 0.55
CA GLY A 65 -8.56 6.48 0.71
C GLY A 65 -9.44 6.51 -0.54
N GLU A 66 -9.18 7.43 -1.49
CA GLU A 66 -9.92 7.49 -2.76
C GLU A 66 -9.58 6.34 -3.72
N LEU A 67 -8.36 5.80 -3.65
CA LEU A 67 -7.94 4.68 -4.52
C LEU A 67 -8.81 3.42 -4.28
N PRO A 68 -8.91 2.89 -3.05
CA PRO A 68 -9.78 1.77 -2.76
C PRO A 68 -11.26 2.06 -3.02
N GLN A 69 -11.75 3.28 -2.73
CA GLN A 69 -13.14 3.66 -3.06
C GLN A 69 -13.39 3.59 -4.58
N GLY A 70 -12.42 4.05 -5.38
CA GLY A 70 -12.45 3.96 -6.83
C GLY A 70 -12.51 2.51 -7.34
N PHE A 71 -11.67 1.62 -6.78
CA PHE A 71 -11.71 0.20 -7.10
C PHE A 71 -12.99 -0.49 -6.63
N ALA A 72 -13.53 -0.10 -5.47
CA ALA A 72 -14.80 -0.61 -4.98
C ALA A 72 -15.96 -0.26 -5.91
N ARG A 73 -16.02 1.01 -6.35
CA ARG A 73 -16.98 1.44 -7.37
C ARG A 73 -16.79 0.70 -8.69
N LEU A 74 -15.54 0.53 -9.14
CA LEU A 74 -15.27 -0.21 -10.38
C LEU A 74 -15.80 -1.64 -10.28
N SER A 75 -15.53 -2.33 -9.17
CA SER A 75 -16.04 -3.68 -8.94
C SER A 75 -17.57 -3.72 -8.88
N ALA A 76 -18.23 -2.72 -8.26
CA ALA A 76 -19.68 -2.63 -8.24
C ALA A 76 -20.32 -2.47 -9.63
N ILE A 77 -19.67 -1.76 -10.55
CA ILE A 77 -20.11 -1.67 -11.95
C ILE A 77 -20.17 -3.06 -12.61
N TYR A 78 -19.25 -3.96 -12.24
CA TYR A 78 -19.22 -5.34 -12.72
C TYR A 78 -19.99 -6.32 -11.81
N GLY A 79 -20.90 -5.82 -10.98
CA GLY A 79 -21.78 -6.64 -10.13
C GLY A 79 -21.19 -7.04 -8.77
N GLY A 80 -20.01 -6.51 -8.40
CA GLY A 80 -19.45 -6.68 -7.07
C GLY A 80 -20.28 -5.98 -5.99
N THR A 81 -20.29 -6.53 -4.78
CA THR A 81 -20.93 -5.90 -3.60
C THR A 81 -19.90 -5.81 -2.49
N TYR A 82 -19.75 -4.61 -1.91
CA TYR A 82 -18.86 -4.35 -0.78
C TYR A 82 -19.66 -4.30 0.51
N MET A 83 -19.19 -5.01 1.52
CA MET A 83 -19.78 -5.04 2.86
C MET A 83 -18.77 -4.50 3.86
N LEU A 84 -19.11 -3.39 4.51
CA LEU A 84 -18.36 -2.82 5.64
C LEU A 84 -19.06 -3.19 6.95
N ASP A 85 -18.34 -3.07 8.07
CA ASP A 85 -18.85 -3.44 9.40
C ASP A 85 -19.38 -4.89 9.47
N LYS A 86 -18.73 -5.78 8.69
CA LYS A 86 -19.12 -7.18 8.56
C LYS A 86 -17.98 -8.09 9.01
N PRO A 87 -18.01 -8.60 10.26
CA PRO A 87 -16.91 -9.40 10.79
C PRO A 87 -16.80 -10.72 10.02
N ALA A 88 -15.59 -11.11 9.62
CA ALA A 88 -15.32 -12.45 9.09
C ALA A 88 -14.83 -13.35 10.23
N ASP A 89 -15.75 -14.09 10.85
CA ASP A 89 -15.47 -14.89 12.06
C ASP A 89 -14.50 -16.03 11.77
N GLU A 90 -14.63 -16.67 10.60
CA GLU A 90 -13.87 -17.88 10.28
C GLU A 90 -13.84 -18.18 8.77
N LEU A 91 -12.67 -18.59 8.27
CA LEU A 91 -12.53 -19.24 6.97
C LEU A 91 -12.90 -20.72 7.11
N VAL A 92 -13.84 -21.20 6.31
CA VAL A 92 -14.35 -22.59 6.38
C VAL A 92 -13.62 -23.45 5.36
N TYR A 93 -13.11 -24.61 5.80
CA TYR A 93 -12.32 -25.54 4.97
C TYR A 93 -13.00 -26.91 4.86
N GLU A 94 -12.88 -27.53 3.68
CA GLU A 94 -13.20 -28.95 3.45
C GLU A 94 -12.01 -29.59 2.73
N ASN A 95 -11.51 -30.72 3.24
CA ASN A 95 -10.32 -31.42 2.70
C ASN A 95 -9.08 -30.52 2.54
N GLY A 96 -8.88 -29.54 3.42
CA GLY A 96 -7.74 -28.61 3.39
C GLY A 96 -7.91 -27.43 2.44
N VAL A 97 -9.00 -27.35 1.68
CA VAL A 97 -9.29 -26.26 0.73
C VAL A 97 -10.39 -25.36 1.28
N VAL A 98 -10.27 -24.05 1.11
CA VAL A 98 -11.31 -23.11 1.52
C VAL A 98 -12.58 -23.30 0.70
N VAL A 99 -13.72 -23.29 1.37
CA VAL A 99 -15.04 -23.45 0.75
C VAL A 99 -15.99 -22.30 1.08
N GLY A 100 -15.59 -21.38 1.95
CA GLY A 100 -16.42 -20.23 2.31
C GLY A 100 -15.89 -19.41 3.48
N VAL A 101 -16.62 -18.36 3.80
CA VAL A 101 -16.37 -17.50 4.97
C VAL A 101 -17.62 -17.42 5.82
N ARG A 102 -17.47 -17.59 7.14
CA ARG A 102 -18.53 -17.44 8.13
C ARG A 102 -18.51 -16.01 8.67
N SER A 103 -19.66 -15.37 8.73
CA SER A 103 -19.79 -13.96 9.16
C SER A 103 -21.09 -13.70 9.90
N GLY A 104 -21.04 -13.67 11.23
CA GLY A 104 -22.19 -13.44 12.11
C GLY A 104 -23.32 -14.44 11.91
N ASN A 105 -24.54 -14.02 12.29
CA ASN A 105 -25.78 -14.81 12.21
C ASN A 105 -26.79 -14.24 11.19
N GLU A 106 -26.41 -13.22 10.40
CA GLU A 106 -27.31 -12.52 9.48
C GLU A 106 -27.10 -12.91 8.01
N VAL A 107 -28.21 -12.94 7.26
CA VAL A 107 -28.33 -13.48 5.91
C VAL A 107 -28.03 -12.41 4.85
N HIS A 108 -26.88 -12.50 4.19
CA HIS A 108 -26.68 -11.84 2.90
C HIS A 108 -25.97 -12.78 1.92
N MET A 109 -26.63 -13.08 0.80
CA MET A 109 -25.99 -13.77 -0.32
C MET A 109 -25.07 -12.80 -1.08
N PHE A 110 -23.93 -13.34 -1.53
CA PHE A 110 -22.87 -12.73 -2.35
C PHE A 110 -21.80 -11.93 -1.61
N ILE A 111 -20.57 -12.45 -1.60
CA ILE A 111 -19.38 -11.76 -1.08
C ILE A 111 -18.23 -11.87 -2.08
N ILE A 112 -17.72 -10.72 -2.51
CA ILE A 112 -16.35 -10.55 -3.02
C ILE A 112 -15.65 -9.67 -1.98
N TYR A 113 -14.64 -10.21 -1.28
CA TYR A 113 -13.81 -9.41 -0.39
C TYR A 113 -12.86 -8.55 -1.22
N ALA A 114 -12.85 -7.25 -0.95
CA ALA A 114 -11.75 -6.38 -1.29
C ALA A 114 -11.44 -5.53 -0.07
N VAL A 115 -10.17 -5.64 0.33
CA VAL A 115 -9.55 -5.13 1.55
C VAL A 115 -9.59 -3.62 1.59
N LEU A 116 -9.98 -3.08 2.73
CA LEU A 116 -9.96 -1.65 3.02
C LEU A 116 -9.82 -1.36 4.53
N ASP A 117 -8.67 -1.71 5.10
CA ASP A 117 -8.27 -1.18 6.40
C ASP A 117 -7.67 0.21 6.20
N ILE A 118 -8.45 1.25 6.53
CA ILE A 118 -8.03 2.62 6.90
C ILE A 118 -9.21 3.42 7.50
N ILE A 119 -10.47 2.99 7.33
CA ILE A 119 -11.67 3.70 7.83
C ILE A 119 -12.27 3.02 9.07
N SER A 120 -11.44 2.63 10.03
CA SER A 120 -11.90 2.14 11.35
C SER A 120 -11.72 3.15 12.49
N LEU A 121 -11.26 4.37 12.19
CA LEU A 121 -10.98 5.40 13.21
C LEU A 121 -12.02 6.52 13.33
N ILE A 122 -13.05 6.59 12.47
CA ILE A 122 -14.05 7.66 12.55
C ILE A 122 -15.43 7.16 12.10
N ARG A 123 -16.24 6.59 13.01
CA ARG A 123 -17.68 6.92 13.11
C ARG A 123 -18.38 6.25 14.30
N PRO A 124 -19.36 6.93 14.91
CA PRO A 124 -20.24 6.37 15.92
C PRO A 124 -21.41 5.61 15.28
N SER A 125 -21.84 4.60 16.03
CA SER A 125 -22.92 3.65 15.79
C SER A 125 -24.33 4.27 15.75
N SER A 126 -25.17 3.81 14.82
CA SER A 126 -26.63 3.76 15.00
C SER A 126 -27.22 2.58 14.21
N PRO A 127 -28.10 1.76 14.83
CA PRO A 127 -28.70 0.61 14.17
C PRO A 127 -30.10 0.92 13.60
N ASP A 128 -30.64 -0.07 12.89
CA ASP A 128 -32.04 -0.32 12.56
C ASP A 128 -32.49 0.00 11.12
N PHE A 129 -32.52 -1.05 10.29
CA PHE A 129 -33.78 -1.62 9.76
C PHE A 129 -33.45 -2.85 8.91
N LEU A 130 -34.02 -4.02 9.20
CA LEU A 130 -34.59 -4.99 8.24
C LEU A 130 -35.18 -6.22 8.99
N PRO A 131 -36.20 -6.90 8.42
CA PRO A 131 -37.09 -7.81 9.17
C PRO A 131 -36.53 -9.24 9.34
N ASN A 132 -36.99 -9.88 10.42
CA ASN A 132 -36.67 -11.24 10.86
C ASN A 132 -36.72 -12.30 9.73
N LEU A 133 -35.54 -12.75 9.30
CA LEU A 133 -35.32 -14.00 8.58
C LEU A 133 -34.76 -15.06 9.55
N PRO A 134 -35.02 -16.37 9.32
CA PRO A 134 -34.58 -17.44 10.21
C PRO A 134 -33.05 -17.46 10.36
N GLN A 135 -32.58 -17.43 11.60
CA GLN A 135 -31.17 -17.47 12.00
C GLN A 135 -30.61 -18.89 11.82
N THR A 136 -30.00 -19.15 10.67
CA THR A 136 -29.09 -20.28 10.48
C THR A 136 -27.68 -19.74 10.25
N LEU A 137 -26.66 -20.39 10.83
CA LEU A 137 -25.25 -20.09 10.57
C LEU A 137 -25.02 -20.10 9.05
N GLN A 138 -24.71 -18.96 8.43
CA GLN A 138 -24.50 -18.90 6.99
C GLN A 138 -23.02 -18.72 6.65
N VAL A 139 -22.51 -19.73 5.93
CA VAL A 139 -21.22 -19.72 5.29
C VAL A 139 -21.43 -19.19 3.87
N ALA A 140 -20.86 -18.03 3.56
CA ALA A 140 -20.80 -17.53 2.20
C ALA A 140 -19.83 -18.42 1.41
N ARG A 141 -20.37 -19.31 0.58
CA ARG A 141 -19.59 -20.30 -0.16
C ARG A 141 -18.80 -19.64 -1.29
N THR A 142 -17.53 -20.00 -1.41
CA THR A 142 -16.63 -19.57 -2.49
C THR A 142 -15.62 -20.67 -2.80
N LYS A 143 -14.98 -20.58 -3.97
CA LYS A 143 -13.89 -21.47 -4.38
C LYS A 143 -12.51 -20.96 -3.98
N GLN A 144 -12.39 -19.65 -3.78
CA GLN A 144 -11.14 -18.94 -3.52
C GLN A 144 -11.42 -17.77 -2.58
N VAL A 145 -10.45 -17.44 -1.73
CA VAL A 145 -10.49 -16.26 -0.84
C VAL A 145 -9.23 -15.44 -1.08
N ILE A 146 -9.39 -14.12 -1.19
CA ILE A 146 -8.29 -13.15 -1.17
C ILE A 146 -8.46 -12.31 0.09
N CYS A 147 -7.40 -12.16 0.88
CA CYS A 147 -7.44 -11.38 2.12
C CYS A 147 -6.06 -10.80 2.47
N ASP A 148 -6.04 -9.87 3.42
CA ASP A 148 -4.78 -9.46 4.08
C ASP A 148 -4.44 -10.40 5.25
N PRO A 149 -3.21 -10.32 5.80
CA PRO A 149 -2.73 -11.20 6.87
C PRO A 149 -3.63 -11.28 8.11
N SER A 150 -4.39 -10.21 8.43
CA SER A 150 -5.18 -10.15 9.65
C SER A 150 -6.33 -11.17 9.69
N TYR A 151 -6.83 -11.59 8.52
CA TYR A 151 -7.91 -12.57 8.35
C TYR A 151 -7.40 -14.03 8.29
N ALA A 152 -6.09 -14.23 8.15
CA ALA A 152 -5.48 -15.55 7.98
C ALA A 152 -4.16 -15.67 8.77
N ARG A 153 -4.17 -15.24 10.04
CA ARG A 153 -2.97 -15.11 10.89
C ARG A 153 -2.11 -16.37 10.99
N SER A 154 -2.72 -17.56 11.00
CA SER A 154 -1.98 -18.84 11.04
C SER A 154 -1.25 -19.19 9.74
N LYS A 155 -1.54 -18.47 8.65
CA LYS A 155 -0.96 -18.63 7.32
C LYS A 155 -0.08 -17.45 6.91
N ALA A 156 0.19 -16.52 7.83
CA ALA A 156 1.09 -15.40 7.63
C ALA A 156 2.22 -15.43 8.67
N ARG A 157 3.35 -14.80 8.34
CA ARG A 157 4.46 -14.59 9.26
C ARG A 157 4.91 -13.14 9.25
N THR A 158 5.33 -12.65 10.40
CA THR A 158 6.02 -11.36 10.50
C THR A 158 7.45 -11.48 9.98
N VAL A 159 7.83 -10.59 9.07
CA VAL A 159 9.18 -10.50 8.48
C VAL A 159 9.92 -9.22 8.87
N GLY A 160 9.24 -8.29 9.51
CA GLY A 160 9.83 -7.05 10.01
C GLY A 160 8.78 -6.18 10.68
N GLN A 161 9.15 -4.95 10.97
CA GLN A 161 8.22 -3.92 11.46
C GLN A 161 8.53 -2.59 10.77
N VAL A 162 7.53 -1.72 10.67
CA VAL A 162 7.68 -0.34 10.20
C VAL A 162 7.28 0.59 11.32
N VAL A 163 8.12 1.57 11.62
CA VAL A 163 7.75 2.73 12.43
C VAL A 163 7.27 3.85 11.51
N ARG A 164 6.15 4.48 11.86
CA ARG A 164 5.61 5.65 11.16
C ARG A 164 5.32 6.76 12.16
N ALA A 165 5.78 7.97 11.87
CA ALA A 165 5.39 9.19 12.58
C ALA A 165 4.58 10.09 11.66
N ILE A 166 3.31 10.28 12.00
CA ILE A 166 2.42 11.24 11.36
C ILE A 166 2.54 12.56 12.11
N CYS A 167 3.00 13.60 11.41
CA CYS A 167 3.31 14.91 11.97
C CYS A 167 2.45 15.97 11.31
N PHE A 168 1.74 16.77 12.11
CA PHE A 168 1.10 17.99 11.64
C PHE A 168 2.05 19.17 11.78
N LEU A 169 2.19 19.96 10.73
CA LEU A 169 3.02 21.17 10.72
C LEU A 169 2.14 22.38 10.36
N LYS A 170 2.53 23.56 10.88
CA LYS A 170 1.91 24.86 10.56
C LYS A 170 2.74 25.67 9.56
N HIS A 171 3.67 25.02 8.88
CA HIS A 171 4.59 25.61 7.93
C HIS A 171 5.06 24.54 6.94
N PRO A 172 5.53 24.91 5.74
CA PRO A 172 6.18 23.98 4.83
C PRO A 172 7.46 23.42 5.45
N ILE A 173 7.91 22.26 4.97
CA ILE A 173 9.18 21.67 5.41
C ILE A 173 10.33 22.61 5.01
N PRO A 174 11.24 22.99 5.92
CA PRO A 174 12.40 23.83 5.62
C PRO A 174 13.22 23.33 4.42
N SER A 175 13.83 24.24 3.68
CA SER A 175 14.72 23.92 2.54
C SER A 175 14.06 23.20 1.36
N THR A 176 12.73 23.24 1.26
CA THR A 176 11.99 22.63 0.12
C THR A 176 11.46 23.66 -0.89
N GLY A 177 11.71 24.95 -0.67
CA GLY A 177 11.18 26.03 -1.51
C GLY A 177 9.70 26.31 -1.29
N ASP A 178 9.20 26.10 -0.07
CA ASP A 178 7.83 26.35 0.36
C ASP A 178 6.76 25.63 -0.50
N ILE A 179 7.07 24.41 -0.92
CA ILE A 179 6.19 23.58 -1.76
C ILE A 179 5.13 22.84 -0.94
N ASP A 180 3.94 22.69 -1.53
CA ASP A 180 2.76 22.06 -0.91
C ASP A 180 2.87 20.55 -0.69
N SER A 181 3.82 19.90 -1.36
CA SER A 181 4.08 18.46 -1.22
C SER A 181 5.49 18.14 -1.63
N VAL A 182 6.09 17.16 -0.95
CA VAL A 182 7.46 16.72 -1.21
C VAL A 182 7.64 15.27 -0.80
N GLN A 183 8.51 14.56 -1.51
CA GLN A 183 9.10 13.32 -1.02
C GLN A 183 10.57 13.56 -0.71
N ILE A 184 11.03 13.10 0.44
CA ILE A 184 12.42 13.10 0.86
C ILE A 184 12.82 11.66 1.14
N VAL A 185 13.96 11.25 0.60
CA VAL A 185 14.60 9.97 0.90
C VAL A 185 15.89 10.29 1.64
N ILE A 186 16.11 9.67 2.78
CA ILE A 186 17.38 9.71 3.51
C ILE A 186 18.02 8.33 3.32
N PRO A 187 19.01 8.21 2.41
CA PRO A 187 19.65 6.94 2.14
C PRO A 187 20.30 6.38 3.41
N GLN A 188 20.17 5.07 3.60
CA GLN A 188 20.65 4.36 4.79
C GLN A 188 22.12 4.66 5.15
N ASN A 189 22.98 4.80 4.13
CA ASN A 189 24.42 5.04 4.28
C ASN A 189 24.71 6.44 4.86
N GLN A 190 23.80 7.39 4.73
CA GLN A 190 23.93 8.75 5.28
C GLN A 190 23.61 8.83 6.78
N VAL A 191 22.91 7.81 7.31
CA VAL A 191 22.46 7.76 8.71
C VAL A 191 22.93 6.49 9.44
N GLY A 192 23.82 5.70 8.82
CA GLY A 192 24.41 4.50 9.41
C GLY A 192 23.40 3.39 9.66
N ARG A 193 22.43 3.21 8.75
CA ARG A 193 21.35 2.21 8.83
C ARG A 193 21.49 1.13 7.75
N ALA A 194 20.67 0.09 7.87
CA ALA A 194 20.50 -0.92 6.81
C ALA A 194 19.30 -0.64 5.90
N HIS A 195 18.40 0.26 6.29
CA HIS A 195 17.23 0.69 5.51
C HIS A 195 17.07 2.21 5.52
N ASP A 196 16.56 2.72 4.40
CA ASP A 196 16.26 4.15 4.21
C ASP A 196 15.21 4.69 5.19
N ILE A 197 15.22 6.01 5.36
CA ILE A 197 14.12 6.75 6.00
C ILE A 197 13.41 7.58 4.92
N TYR A 198 12.09 7.45 4.87
CA TYR A 198 11.24 8.19 3.93
C TYR A 198 10.48 9.29 4.65
N VAL A 199 10.35 10.46 4.01
CA VAL A 199 9.42 11.51 4.40
C VAL A 199 8.52 11.82 3.23
N ALA A 200 7.21 11.66 3.40
CA ALA A 200 6.20 12.12 2.46
C ALA A 200 5.41 13.26 3.10
N CYS A 201 5.31 14.40 2.43
CA CYS A 201 4.56 15.55 2.89
C CYS A 201 3.52 15.96 1.86
N VAL A 202 2.31 16.22 2.34
CA VAL A 202 1.18 16.78 1.60
C VAL A 202 0.50 17.84 2.46
N SER A 203 -0.05 18.87 1.83
CA SER A 203 -0.72 19.98 2.53
C SER A 203 -2.23 20.02 2.28
N SER A 204 -2.88 21.07 2.80
CA SER A 204 -4.26 21.41 2.45
C SER A 204 -4.52 21.52 0.95
N ALA A 205 -3.50 21.74 0.12
CA ALA A 205 -3.62 21.72 -1.34
C ALA A 205 -4.12 20.37 -1.90
N HIS A 206 -3.95 19.29 -1.13
CA HIS A 206 -4.41 17.94 -1.47
C HIS A 206 -5.73 17.58 -0.78
N ASN A 207 -6.37 18.52 -0.07
CA ASN A 207 -7.59 18.30 0.71
C ASN A 207 -7.48 17.20 1.78
N VAL A 208 -6.28 16.98 2.34
CA VAL A 208 -6.03 15.95 3.37
C VAL A 208 -5.99 16.51 4.80
N CYS A 209 -5.87 17.82 4.95
CA CYS A 209 -5.86 18.50 6.23
C CYS A 209 -6.49 19.90 6.12
N ALA A 210 -6.78 20.52 7.25
CA ALA A 210 -7.34 21.87 7.28
C ALA A 210 -6.40 22.88 6.63
N LYS A 211 -6.97 24.02 6.19
CA LYS A 211 -6.22 25.12 5.57
C LYS A 211 -5.00 25.52 6.42
N ASP A 212 -3.89 25.80 5.74
CA ASP A 212 -2.63 26.25 6.33
C ASP A 212 -1.93 25.18 7.21
N LEU A 213 -2.35 23.91 7.10
CA LEU A 213 -1.66 22.76 7.69
C LEU A 213 -0.94 21.93 6.62
N TYR A 214 0.10 21.24 7.09
CA TYR A 214 0.86 20.23 6.37
C TYR A 214 0.83 18.93 7.16
N LEU A 215 0.77 17.81 6.45
CA LEU A 215 0.82 16.46 6.97
C LEU A 215 2.09 15.79 6.44
N ALA A 216 3.07 15.60 7.33
CA ALA A 216 4.32 14.91 7.02
C ALA A 216 4.32 13.52 7.68
N ILE A 217 4.66 12.48 6.92
CA ILE A 217 4.78 11.11 7.40
C ILE A 217 6.24 10.70 7.27
N VAL A 218 6.87 10.37 8.40
CA VAL A 218 8.23 9.82 8.45
C VAL A 218 8.15 8.33 8.69
N SER A 219 8.81 7.51 7.87
CA SER A 219 8.78 6.05 8.00
C SER A 219 10.13 5.38 7.72
N THR A 220 10.39 4.26 8.41
CA THR A 220 11.51 3.36 8.13
C THR A 220 11.22 1.95 8.66
N VAL A 221 11.96 0.96 8.17
CA VAL A 221 11.95 -0.41 8.71
C VAL A 221 12.66 -0.42 10.06
N VAL A 222 12.10 -1.10 11.06
CA VAL A 222 12.67 -1.17 12.40
C VAL A 222 13.88 -2.10 12.45
N GLU A 223 14.99 -1.60 12.98
CA GLU A 223 16.26 -2.32 13.14
C GLU A 223 16.65 -2.53 14.61
N THR A 224 16.04 -1.79 15.54
CA THR A 224 16.42 -1.74 16.95
C THR A 224 15.22 -1.87 17.90
N GLU A 225 15.50 -2.03 19.19
CA GLU A 225 14.46 -2.04 20.24
C GLU A 225 13.85 -0.66 20.51
N THR A 226 14.36 0.41 19.88
CA THR A 226 13.88 1.79 20.06
C THR A 226 13.44 2.43 18.74
N PRO A 227 12.30 2.00 18.15
CA PRO A 227 11.87 2.42 16.81
C PRO A 227 11.74 3.93 16.63
N GLU A 228 11.30 4.65 17.67
CA GLU A 228 11.10 6.10 17.59
C GLU A 228 12.40 6.89 17.36
N LYS A 229 13.56 6.36 17.78
CA LYS A 229 14.86 6.99 17.54
C LYS A 229 15.32 6.82 16.10
N GLU A 230 14.88 5.76 15.43
CA GLU A 230 15.31 5.44 14.06
C GLU A 230 14.78 6.44 13.04
N ILE A 231 13.70 7.15 13.36
CA ILE A 231 13.12 8.20 12.51
C ILE A 231 13.58 9.61 12.88
N GLU A 232 14.48 9.77 13.85
CA GLU A 232 14.90 11.09 14.36
C GLU A 232 15.51 11.96 13.25
N ALA A 233 16.32 11.36 12.36
CA ALA A 233 16.89 12.07 11.21
C ALA A 233 15.81 12.66 10.29
N GLY A 234 14.72 11.92 10.04
CA GLY A 234 13.58 12.41 9.25
C GLY A 234 12.77 13.48 9.99
N LEU A 235 12.55 13.31 11.29
CA LEU A 235 11.84 14.28 12.13
C LEU A 235 12.61 15.62 12.23
N ALA A 236 13.94 15.57 12.28
CA ALA A 236 14.79 16.76 12.34
C ALA A 236 14.66 17.66 11.11
N LEU A 237 14.28 17.10 9.95
CA LEU A 237 14.04 17.87 8.73
C LEU A 237 12.74 18.68 8.77
N LEU A 238 11.78 18.30 9.62
CA LEU A 238 10.42 18.85 9.58
C LEU A 238 10.30 20.26 10.18
N GLY A 239 11.28 20.74 10.94
CA GLY A 239 11.16 21.97 11.75
C GLY A 239 10.21 21.80 12.94
N PRO A 240 9.63 22.89 13.48
CA PRO A 240 8.67 22.82 14.59
C PRO A 240 7.41 21.98 14.30
N ILE A 241 7.31 20.81 14.94
CA ILE A 241 6.17 19.91 14.81
C ILE A 241 5.02 20.37 15.72
N HIS A 242 3.82 20.53 15.16
CA HIS A 242 2.64 20.93 15.93
C HIS A 242 2.06 19.78 16.75
N ASP A 243 1.83 18.63 16.10
CA ASP A 243 1.37 17.39 16.71
C ASP A 243 2.07 16.20 16.05
N LYS A 244 2.28 15.11 16.80
CA LYS A 244 2.99 13.92 16.34
C LYS A 244 2.32 12.66 16.87
N PHE A 245 2.05 11.72 15.98
CA PHE A 245 1.48 10.41 16.28
C PHE A 245 2.43 9.33 15.76
N ILE A 246 2.95 8.50 16.65
CA ILE A 246 3.88 7.43 16.28
C ILE A 246 3.17 6.08 16.41
N SER A 247 3.33 5.23 15.41
CA SER A 247 2.88 3.85 15.44
C SER A 247 3.95 2.91 14.90
N VAL A 248 3.96 1.68 15.42
CA VAL A 248 4.79 0.59 14.92
C VAL A 248 3.86 -0.52 14.48
N SER A 249 4.06 -1.02 13.26
CA SER A 249 3.22 -2.05 12.67
C SER A 249 4.06 -3.20 12.13
N PRO A 250 3.61 -4.46 12.27
CA PRO A 250 4.31 -5.59 11.68
C PRO A 250 4.24 -5.53 10.15
N ILE A 251 5.30 -6.01 9.50
CA ILE A 251 5.29 -6.37 8.09
C ILE A 251 5.07 -7.87 8.02
N GLU A 252 3.98 -8.30 7.42
CA GLU A 252 3.62 -9.70 7.31
C GLU A 252 3.57 -10.14 5.85
N GLU A 253 3.94 -11.40 5.63
CA GLU A 253 3.86 -12.04 4.32
C GLU A 253 3.24 -13.44 4.45
N PRO A 254 2.64 -13.97 3.36
CA PRO A 254 2.08 -15.30 3.38
C PRO A 254 3.14 -16.41 3.52
N LEU A 255 2.80 -17.49 4.22
CA LEU A 255 3.63 -18.69 4.33
C LEU A 255 3.65 -19.53 3.04
N GLY A 256 2.63 -19.37 2.18
CA GLY A 256 2.49 -20.11 0.93
C GLY A 256 1.87 -19.26 -0.18
N ASP A 257 1.84 -19.79 -1.40
CA ASP A 257 1.31 -19.06 -2.54
C ASP A 257 -0.24 -19.10 -2.63
N GLY A 258 -0.89 -19.95 -1.85
CA GLY A 258 -2.34 -20.10 -1.79
C GLY A 258 -2.91 -21.10 -2.79
N THR A 259 -2.07 -21.79 -3.57
CA THR A 259 -2.56 -22.72 -4.61
C THR A 259 -3.06 -24.05 -4.04
N GLU A 260 -2.54 -24.49 -2.89
CA GLU A 260 -2.96 -25.73 -2.24
C GLU A 260 -4.30 -25.58 -1.49
N ASP A 261 -4.53 -24.45 -0.83
CA ASP A 261 -5.68 -24.21 0.04
C ASP A 261 -6.70 -23.20 -0.53
N GLN A 262 -6.37 -22.56 -1.66
CA GLN A 262 -7.15 -21.52 -2.33
C GLN A 262 -7.36 -20.25 -1.49
N VAL A 263 -6.43 -19.95 -0.58
CA VAL A 263 -6.40 -18.72 0.23
C VAL A 263 -5.19 -17.86 -0.18
N PHE A 264 -5.46 -16.77 -0.87
CA PHE A 264 -4.44 -15.88 -1.45
C PHE A 264 -4.27 -14.64 -0.58
N ILE A 265 -3.22 -14.65 0.23
CA ILE A 265 -2.96 -13.57 1.19
C ILE A 265 -2.02 -12.53 0.56
N SER A 266 -2.34 -11.25 0.77
CA SER A 266 -1.48 -10.12 0.40
C SER A 266 -0.35 -9.89 1.40
N ARG A 267 0.65 -9.12 1.00
CA ARG A 267 1.70 -8.63 1.92
C ARG A 267 1.23 -7.36 2.63
N SER A 268 1.76 -7.11 3.82
CA SER A 268 1.61 -5.81 4.50
C SER A 268 2.33 -4.70 3.72
N TYR A 269 1.84 -3.47 3.87
CA TYR A 269 2.51 -2.29 3.33
C TYR A 269 3.87 -2.05 4.01
N ASP A 270 4.92 -1.96 3.20
CA ASP A 270 6.29 -1.66 3.64
C ASP A 270 6.49 -0.17 4.02
N ALA A 271 7.73 0.21 4.29
CA ALA A 271 8.08 1.56 4.72
C ALA A 271 8.14 2.59 3.58
N THR A 272 8.07 2.16 2.32
CA THR A 272 8.22 3.06 1.16
C THR A 272 7.08 4.06 1.05
N SER A 273 7.38 5.20 0.44
CA SER A 273 6.42 6.28 0.18
C SER A 273 5.80 6.21 -1.23
N HIS A 274 5.93 5.09 -1.93
CA HIS A 274 5.38 4.87 -3.27
C HIS A 274 4.74 3.47 -3.40
N PHE A 275 4.05 3.20 -4.50
CA PHE A 275 3.20 2.00 -4.65
C PHE A 275 3.82 0.88 -5.50
N GLU A 276 5.13 0.87 -5.74
CA GLU A 276 5.73 -0.12 -6.67
C GLU A 276 5.59 -1.55 -6.11
N THR A 277 5.99 -1.76 -4.86
CA THR A 277 5.91 -3.07 -4.19
C THR A 277 4.47 -3.55 -4.03
N VAL A 278 3.54 -2.62 -3.83
CA VAL A 278 2.09 -2.89 -3.79
C VAL A 278 1.58 -3.33 -5.17
N CYS A 279 1.98 -2.64 -6.24
CA CYS A 279 1.62 -3.02 -7.60
C CYS A 279 2.15 -4.42 -7.96
N ASP A 280 3.36 -4.74 -7.52
CA ASP A 280 3.96 -6.06 -7.73
C ASP A 280 3.23 -7.16 -6.97
N ASP A 281 2.82 -6.91 -5.71
CA ASP A 281 2.01 -7.88 -4.96
C ASP A 281 0.64 -8.10 -5.61
N VAL A 282 -0.01 -7.04 -6.12
CA VAL A 282 -1.28 -7.17 -6.89
C VAL A 282 -1.10 -8.04 -8.13
N LYS A 283 -0.04 -7.82 -8.93
CA LYS A 283 0.26 -8.65 -10.11
C LYS A 283 0.51 -10.10 -9.69
N HIS A 284 1.23 -10.30 -8.59
CA HIS A 284 1.58 -11.62 -8.07
C HIS A 284 0.33 -12.38 -7.56
N ILE A 285 -0.52 -11.74 -6.76
CA ILE A 285 -1.82 -12.30 -6.32
C ILE A 285 -2.67 -12.65 -7.55
N TYR A 286 -2.81 -11.73 -8.52
CA TYR A 286 -3.59 -11.99 -9.73
C TYR A 286 -3.12 -13.25 -10.47
N ARG A 287 -1.79 -13.40 -10.62
CA ARG A 287 -1.21 -14.58 -11.25
C ARG A 287 -1.48 -15.86 -10.48
N ARG A 288 -1.37 -15.84 -9.15
CA ARG A 288 -1.64 -16.99 -8.28
C ARG A 288 -3.12 -17.40 -8.31
N VAL A 289 -4.02 -16.43 -8.31
CA VAL A 289 -5.48 -16.64 -8.34
C VAL A 289 -5.94 -17.17 -9.70
N THR A 290 -5.43 -16.59 -10.80
CA THR A 290 -5.96 -16.84 -12.16
C THR A 290 -5.12 -17.81 -13.01
N GLY A 291 -3.88 -18.08 -12.58
CA GLY A 291 -2.90 -18.83 -13.35
C GLY A 291 -2.31 -18.08 -14.56
N LYS A 292 -2.57 -16.77 -14.69
CA LYS A 292 -2.17 -15.95 -15.86
C LYS A 292 -1.61 -14.60 -15.43
N ASP A 293 -0.71 -14.04 -16.25
CA ASP A 293 -0.22 -12.68 -16.02
C ASP A 293 -1.33 -11.64 -16.25
N LEU A 294 -1.33 -10.59 -15.43
CA LEU A 294 -2.28 -9.48 -15.55
C LEU A 294 -1.99 -8.68 -16.82
N VAL A 295 -2.92 -8.71 -17.77
CA VAL A 295 -2.88 -7.90 -18.99
C VAL A 295 -3.93 -6.81 -18.90
N LEU A 296 -3.47 -5.56 -18.76
CA LEU A 296 -4.37 -4.40 -18.72
C LEU A 296 -4.95 -4.14 -20.11
N LYS A 297 -6.27 -3.99 -20.18
CA LYS A 297 -7.00 -3.58 -21.38
C LYS A 297 -7.66 -2.24 -21.12
N GLN A 298 -7.74 -1.41 -22.16
CA GLN A 298 -8.53 -0.19 -22.09
C GLN A 298 -10.00 -0.56 -21.91
N ARG A 299 -10.65 0.03 -20.90
CA ARG A 299 -12.08 -0.16 -20.68
C ARG A 299 -12.84 0.49 -21.83
N ALA A 300 -13.87 -0.20 -22.33
CA ALA A 300 -14.82 0.37 -23.29
C ALA A 300 -15.48 1.62 -22.68
N THR A 301 -15.79 2.59 -23.52
CA THR A 301 -16.51 3.79 -23.09
C THR A 301 -17.90 3.43 -22.59
N GLN A 302 -18.52 4.28 -21.77
CA GLN A 302 -19.89 4.05 -21.30
C GLN A 302 -20.88 3.90 -22.46
N GLU A 303 -20.66 4.60 -23.58
CA GLU A 303 -21.49 4.48 -24.78
C GLU A 303 -21.36 3.11 -25.46
N GLU A 304 -20.17 2.52 -25.47
CA GLU A 304 -19.93 1.18 -26.00
C GLU A 304 -20.53 0.11 -25.08
N GLU A 305 -20.34 0.23 -23.76
CA GLU A 305 -20.93 -0.69 -22.77
C GLU A 305 -22.47 -0.66 -22.80
N GLN A 306 -23.09 0.50 -23.03
CA GLN A 306 -24.55 0.63 -23.16
C GLN A 306 -25.10 0.02 -24.45
N ARG A 307 -24.34 0.08 -25.56
CA ARG A 307 -24.73 -0.55 -26.83
C ARG A 307 -24.69 -2.07 -26.74
N ASP A 308 -23.67 -2.61 -26.07
CA ASP A 308 -23.52 -4.06 -25.89
C ASP A 308 -24.57 -4.65 -24.94
N MET A 309 -25.08 -3.88 -23.97
CA MET A 309 -26.20 -4.31 -23.10
C MET A 309 -27.58 -4.17 -23.74
N ALA A 310 -27.69 -3.49 -24.88
CA ALA A 310 -28.96 -3.29 -25.60
C ALA A 310 -29.24 -4.37 -26.67
N HIS A 311 -28.34 -5.34 -26.81
CA HIS A 311 -28.43 -6.48 -27.73
C HIS A 311 -28.43 -7.82 -26.97
#